data_AF-A0A410PXC9-F1
#
_entry.id   AF-A0A410PXC9-F1
#
_cell.length_a   1.000
_cell.length_b   1.000
_cell.length_c   1.000
_cell.angle_alpha   90.00
_cell.angle_beta   90.00
_cell.angle_gamma   90.00
#
_symmetry.space_group_name_H-M   'P 1'
#
loop_
_entity.id
_entity.type
_entity.pdbx_description
1 polymer ?
#
loop_
_entity_poly.entity_id
_entity_poly.type
_entity_poly.pdbx_seq_one_letter_code
_entity_poly.pdbx_strand_id
1 'polypeptide(L)'
;MTFLTTVKDPDLADNKGMEGKFAREKLNGDGRRTVEANEALKAVIIFAIGFVGYGVIEILFRGYTHWSMLLTGGACLLTLYYLNVQFNKVSMVWKALIGAFVITAYELAVGVIVNLLFHFNVWDYSEQPFDFLGQICPLFTFLWFLLCLLLLAVSKIFYRRNRYLTP
;
A
#
# COMPACT_ATOMS: atom_id res chain seq x y z
N MET A 1 -65.30 -37.18 0.98
CA MET A 1 -64.10 -37.90 0.50
C MET A 1 -63.60 -37.10 -0.71
N THR A 2 -62.73 -36.10 -0.50
CA THR A 2 -62.19 -35.31 -1.62
C THR A 2 -60.70 -35.16 -1.40
N PHE A 3 -59.96 -36.10 -1.99
CA PHE A 3 -58.51 -36.06 -2.14
C PHE A 3 -58.19 -34.98 -3.18
N LEU A 4 -57.77 -33.79 -2.74
CA LEU A 4 -57.04 -32.87 -3.61
C LEU A 4 -55.56 -33.24 -3.52
N THR A 5 -55.12 -34.07 -4.46
CA THR A 5 -53.71 -34.30 -4.71
C THR A 5 -53.09 -32.99 -5.18
N THR A 6 -52.30 -32.35 -4.31
CA THR A 6 -51.40 -31.27 -4.69
C THR A 6 -50.34 -31.85 -5.63
N VAL A 7 -50.60 -31.80 -6.93
CA VAL A 7 -49.60 -32.07 -7.96
C VAL A 7 -48.52 -30.99 -7.79
N LYS A 8 -47.40 -31.37 -7.18
CA LYS A 8 -46.23 -30.51 -7.04
C LYS A 8 -45.55 -30.47 -8.40
N ASP A 9 -45.87 -29.46 -9.21
CA ASP A 9 -45.27 -29.26 -10.54
C ASP A 9 -43.73 -29.25 -10.42
N PRO A 10 -43.03 -30.27 -10.94
CA PRO A 10 -41.58 -30.40 -10.80
C PRO A 10 -40.83 -29.26 -11.51
N ASP A 11 -41.36 -28.75 -12.62
CA ASP A 11 -40.78 -27.62 -13.38
C ASP A 11 -40.81 -26.29 -12.60
N LEU A 12 -41.81 -26.08 -11.74
CA LEU A 12 -41.92 -24.87 -10.92
C LEU A 12 -40.91 -24.86 -9.77
N ALA A 13 -40.54 -26.04 -9.26
CA ALA A 13 -39.53 -26.19 -8.21
C ALA A 13 -38.11 -26.00 -8.76
N ASP A 14 -37.85 -26.46 -10.00
CA ASP A 14 -36.56 -26.31 -10.67
C ASP A 14 -36.26 -24.85 -11.06
N ASN A 15 -37.26 -24.13 -11.61
CA ASN A 15 -37.11 -22.72 -11.97
C ASN A 15 -36.77 -21.83 -10.74
N LYS A 16 -37.48 -22.02 -9.61
CA LYS A 16 -37.15 -21.31 -8.35
C LYS A 16 -35.75 -21.63 -7.83
N GLY A 17 -35.29 -22.87 -8.02
CA GLY A 17 -33.92 -23.27 -7.66
C GLY A 17 -32.86 -22.61 -8.54
N MET A 18 -33.14 -22.47 -9.84
CA MET A 18 -32.27 -21.80 -10.80
C MET A 18 -32.19 -20.29 -10.55
N GLU A 19 -33.31 -19.61 -10.33
CA GLU A 19 -33.34 -18.18 -10.00
C GLU A 19 -32.60 -17.87 -8.68
N GLY A 20 -32.76 -18.72 -7.66
CA GLY A 20 -32.06 -18.57 -6.39
C GLY A 20 -30.55 -18.74 -6.49
N LYS A 21 -30.07 -19.67 -7.34
CA LYS A 21 -28.64 -19.83 -7.63
C LYS A 21 -28.08 -18.62 -8.37
N PHE A 22 -28.79 -18.14 -9.39
CA PHE A 22 -28.38 -16.97 -10.16
C PHE A 22 -28.32 -15.69 -9.31
N ALA A 23 -29.33 -15.45 -8.46
CA ALA A 23 -29.34 -14.31 -7.55
C ALA A 23 -28.16 -14.34 -6.56
N ARG A 24 -27.83 -15.51 -6.00
CA ARG A 24 -26.68 -15.69 -5.11
C ARG A 24 -25.35 -15.46 -5.82
N GLU A 25 -25.19 -15.95 -7.04
CA GLU A 25 -23.98 -15.76 -7.82
C GLU A 25 -23.79 -14.28 -8.19
N LYS A 26 -24.86 -13.58 -8.58
CA LYS A 26 -24.84 -12.14 -8.86
C LYS A 26 -24.51 -11.32 -7.61
N LEU A 27 -25.07 -11.65 -6.45
CA LEU A 27 -24.76 -10.99 -5.17
C LEU A 27 -23.31 -11.24 -4.73
N ASN A 28 -22.81 -12.47 -4.87
CA ASN A 28 -21.41 -12.80 -4.56
C ASN A 28 -20.44 -12.06 -5.50
N GLY A 29 -20.78 -11.96 -6.80
CA GLY A 29 -19.99 -11.23 -7.79
C GLY A 29 -20.00 -9.71 -7.59
N ASP A 30 -21.12 -9.14 -7.14
CA ASP A 30 -21.22 -7.73 -6.75
C ASP A 30 -20.43 -7.44 -5.45
N GLY A 31 -20.57 -8.32 -4.45
CA GLY A 31 -19.79 -8.26 -3.21
C GLY A 31 -18.29 -8.35 -3.44
N ARG A 32 -17.82 -9.24 -4.33
CA ARG A 32 -16.39 -9.33 -4.68
C ARG A 32 -15.89 -8.05 -5.35
N ARG A 33 -16.63 -7.52 -6.35
CA ARG A 33 -16.23 -6.29 -7.05
C ARG A 33 -16.19 -5.07 -6.15
N THR A 34 -17.15 -4.94 -5.23
CA THR A 34 -17.17 -3.82 -4.28
C THR A 34 -16.00 -3.89 -3.30
N VAL A 35 -15.63 -5.08 -2.81
CA VAL A 35 -14.44 -5.28 -1.98
C VAL A 35 -13.16 -4.95 -2.75
N GLU A 36 -13.01 -5.46 -3.99
CA GLU A 36 -11.85 -5.17 -4.84
C GLU A 36 -11.71 -3.67 -5.13
N ALA A 37 -12.80 -2.98 -5.44
CA ALA A 37 -12.81 -1.54 -5.67
C ALA A 37 -12.39 -0.75 -4.41
N ASN A 38 -12.84 -1.17 -3.23
CA ASN A 38 -12.48 -0.53 -1.97
C ASN A 38 -10.99 -0.70 -1.64
N GLU A 39 -10.42 -1.88 -1.88
CA GLU A 39 -8.99 -2.12 -1.68
C GLU A 39 -8.12 -1.35 -2.68
N ALA A 40 -8.53 -1.30 -3.95
CA ALA A 40 -7.87 -0.48 -4.96
C ALA A 40 -7.92 1.01 -4.61
N LEU A 41 -9.07 1.50 -4.15
CA LEU A 41 -9.23 2.89 -3.72
C LEU A 41 -8.30 3.23 -2.54
N LYS A 42 -8.21 2.36 -1.53
CA LYS A 42 -7.27 2.54 -0.42
C LYS A 42 -5.83 2.62 -0.91
N ALA A 43 -5.41 1.71 -1.80
CA ALA A 43 -4.07 1.70 -2.36
C ALA A 43 -3.75 3.01 -3.10
N VAL A 44 -4.68 3.51 -3.93
CA VAL A 44 -4.54 4.78 -4.66
C VAL A 44 -4.42 5.97 -3.70
N ILE A 45 -5.25 6.02 -2.66
CA ILE A 45 -5.19 7.10 -1.65
C ILE A 45 -3.83 7.09 -0.94
N ILE A 46 -3.36 5.93 -0.51
CA ILE A 46 -2.08 5.79 0.20
C ILE A 46 -0.92 6.17 -0.72
N PHE A 47 -0.94 5.71 -1.98
CA PHE A 47 0.03 6.10 -2.98
C PHE A 47 0.05 7.62 -3.19
N ALA A 48 -1.12 8.25 -3.32
CA ALA A 48 -1.25 9.70 -3.50
C ALA A 48 -0.70 10.49 -2.29
N ILE A 49 -0.97 10.01 -1.06
CA ILE A 49 -0.40 10.60 0.16
C ILE A 49 1.13 10.52 0.14
N GLY A 50 1.70 9.37 -0.26
CA GLY A 50 3.15 9.20 -0.36
C GLY A 50 3.77 10.06 -1.46
N PHE A 51 3.09 10.16 -2.60
CA PHE A 51 3.50 10.96 -3.76
C PHE A 51 3.61 12.45 -3.38
N VAL A 52 2.54 13.00 -2.80
CA VAL A 52 2.52 14.41 -2.39
C VAL A 52 3.39 14.63 -1.16
N GLY A 53 3.31 13.75 -0.16
CA GLY A 53 4.05 13.90 1.10
C GLY A 53 5.56 13.90 0.88
N TYR A 54 6.07 12.95 0.08
CA TYR A 54 7.49 12.93 -0.27
C TYR A 54 7.89 14.18 -1.06
N GLY A 55 7.11 14.57 -2.07
CA GLY A 55 7.39 15.77 -2.86
C GLY A 55 7.43 17.03 -2.00
N VAL A 56 6.54 17.18 -1.02
CA VAL A 56 6.55 18.31 -0.07
C VAL A 56 7.81 18.29 0.79
N ILE A 57 8.19 17.14 1.35
CA ILE A 57 9.43 17.01 2.13
C ILE A 57 10.62 17.43 1.28
N GLU A 58 10.73 16.92 0.05
CA GLU A 58 11.85 17.21 -0.84
C GLU A 58 11.90 18.70 -1.24
N ILE A 59 10.76 19.32 -1.56
CA ILE A 59 10.68 20.76 -1.86
C ILE A 59 11.08 21.59 -0.63
N LEU A 60 10.67 21.21 0.58
CA LEU A 60 11.03 21.94 1.79
C LEU A 60 12.53 21.85 2.12
N PHE A 61 13.17 20.70 1.87
CA PHE A 61 14.58 20.49 2.19
C PHE A 61 15.54 20.95 1.07
N ARG A 62 15.16 20.80 -0.20
CA ARG A 62 16.03 21.04 -1.37
C ARG A 62 15.53 22.13 -2.33
N GLY A 63 14.29 22.58 -2.20
CA GLY A 63 13.69 23.63 -3.04
C GLY A 63 13.14 23.16 -4.39
N TYR A 64 13.38 21.92 -4.80
CA TYR A 64 12.83 21.31 -6.02
C TYR A 64 12.65 19.80 -5.86
N THR A 65 11.80 19.20 -6.68
CA THR A 65 11.55 17.75 -6.73
C THR A 65 11.54 17.27 -8.17
N HIS A 66 12.08 16.07 -8.40
CA HIS A 66 12.00 15.42 -9.71
C HIS A 66 10.76 14.53 -9.75
N TRP A 67 10.03 14.52 -10.86
CA TRP A 67 8.80 13.72 -11.01
C TRP A 67 8.97 12.22 -10.69
N SER A 68 10.15 11.65 -10.96
CA SER A 68 10.52 10.28 -10.60
C SER A 68 10.56 10.06 -9.08
N MET A 69 10.89 11.09 -8.31
CA MET A 69 11.01 11.05 -6.85
C MET A 69 9.62 11.09 -6.19
N LEU A 70 8.65 11.83 -6.76
CA LEU A 70 7.26 11.74 -6.30
C LEU A 70 6.69 10.33 -6.51
N LEU A 71 6.95 9.71 -7.68
CA LEU A 71 6.55 8.32 -7.93
C LEU A 71 7.20 7.35 -6.94
N THR A 72 8.47 7.56 -6.63
CA THR A 72 9.22 6.77 -5.65
C THR A 72 8.61 6.91 -4.25
N GLY A 73 8.30 8.14 -3.83
CA GLY A 73 7.63 8.40 -2.54
C GLY A 73 6.28 7.70 -2.41
N GLY A 74 5.46 7.75 -3.46
CA GLY A 74 4.19 7.01 -3.52
C GLY A 74 4.38 5.50 -3.43
N ALA A 75 5.32 4.95 -4.20
CA ALA A 75 5.62 3.51 -4.21
C ALA A 75 6.18 3.02 -2.87
N CYS A 76 7.08 3.80 -2.24
CA CYS A 76 7.62 3.51 -0.92
C CYS A 76 6.51 3.45 0.13
N LEU A 77 5.63 4.46 0.19
CA LEU A 77 4.56 4.47 1.20
C LEU A 77 3.54 3.34 0.98
N LEU A 78 3.20 3.05 -0.26
CA LEU A 78 2.32 1.93 -0.61
C LEU A 78 2.92 0.58 -0.18
N THR A 79 4.21 0.37 -0.43
CA THR A 79 4.92 -0.85 -0.02
C THR A 79 4.98 -0.97 1.51
N LEU A 80 5.26 0.13 2.22
CA LEU A 80 5.22 0.16 3.68
C LEU A 80 3.83 -0.18 4.24
N TYR A 81 2.76 0.29 3.59
CA TYR A 81 1.40 -0.05 3.98
C TYR A 81 1.15 -1.56 3.88
N TYR A 82 1.44 -2.18 2.73
CA TYR A 82 1.27 -3.63 2.56
C TYR A 82 2.13 -4.44 3.53
N LEU A 83 3.36 -4.01 3.79
CA LEU A 83 4.22 -4.63 4.82
C LEU A 83 3.57 -4.52 6.20
N ASN A 84 2.99 -3.38 6.55
CA ASN A 84 2.35 -3.21 7.85
C ASN A 84 1.10 -4.10 8.02
N VAL A 85 0.30 -4.25 6.95
CA VAL A 85 -0.88 -5.13 6.91
C VAL A 85 -0.46 -6.60 7.02
N GLN A 86 0.50 -7.04 6.19
CA GLN A 86 0.97 -8.42 6.16
C GLN A 86 1.64 -8.84 7.47
N PHE A 87 2.43 -7.96 8.08
CA PHE A 87 3.18 -8.22 9.30
C PHE A 87 2.51 -7.59 10.52
N ASN A 88 1.18 -7.63 10.65
CA ASN A 88 0.45 -6.98 11.74
C ASN A 88 0.94 -7.36 13.16
N LYS A 89 1.37 -8.62 13.37
CA LYS A 89 1.84 -9.18 14.65
C LYS A 89 3.29 -8.85 15.02
N VAL A 90 4.09 -8.33 14.09
CA VAL A 90 5.51 -8.04 14.30
C VAL A 90 5.68 -6.74 15.11
N SER A 91 6.71 -6.66 15.95
CA SER A 91 6.99 -5.47 16.74
C SER A 91 7.22 -4.25 15.83
N MET A 92 6.82 -3.07 16.31
CA MET A 92 6.91 -1.83 15.55
C MET A 92 8.33 -1.50 15.10
N VAL A 93 9.33 -1.83 15.92
CA VAL A 93 10.75 -1.63 15.61
C VAL A 93 11.18 -2.51 14.43
N TRP A 94 10.81 -3.78 14.42
CA TRP A 94 11.12 -4.68 13.31
C TRP A 94 10.47 -4.25 12.00
N LYS A 95 9.22 -3.76 12.05
CA LYS A 95 8.56 -3.19 10.86
C LYS A 95 9.29 -1.96 10.33
N ALA A 96 9.73 -1.07 11.23
CA ALA A 96 10.48 0.10 10.83
C ALA A 96 11.86 -0.26 10.24
N LEU A 97 12.54 -1.28 10.79
CA LEU A 97 13.80 -1.79 10.24
C LEU A 97 13.60 -2.34 8.82
N ILE A 98 12.61 -3.21 8.62
CA ILE A 98 12.30 -3.75 7.29
C ILE A 98 11.91 -2.61 6.33
N GLY A 99 11.12 -1.65 6.80
CA GLY A 99 10.72 -0.48 6.02
C GLY A 99 11.90 0.39 5.58
N ALA A 100 12.87 0.61 6.46
CA ALA A 100 14.09 1.34 6.14
C ALA A 100 14.91 0.64 5.03
N PHE A 101 15.09 -0.69 5.15
CA PHE A 101 15.77 -1.47 4.12
C PHE A 101 15.05 -1.41 2.78
N VAL A 102 13.72 -1.45 2.78
CA VAL A 102 12.91 -1.32 1.56
C VAL A 102 13.11 0.05 0.93
N ILE A 103 13.02 1.13 1.70
CA ILE A 103 13.28 2.48 1.16
C ILE A 103 14.69 2.58 0.59
N THR A 104 15.70 2.07 1.29
CA THR A 104 17.09 2.07 0.78
C THR A 104 17.24 1.24 -0.49
N ALA A 105 16.49 0.14 -0.66
CA ALA A 105 16.47 -0.61 -1.91
C ALA A 105 15.82 0.20 -3.06
N TYR A 106 14.75 0.94 -2.78
CA TYR A 106 14.15 1.87 -3.75
C TYR A 106 15.13 2.99 -4.12
N GLU A 107 15.79 3.60 -3.15
CA GLU A 107 16.81 4.62 -3.40
C GLU A 107 17.92 4.09 -4.29
N LEU A 108 18.44 2.88 -4.00
CA LEU A 108 19.47 2.29 -4.84
C LEU A 108 18.97 2.04 -6.27
N ALA A 109 17.78 1.46 -6.43
CA ALA A 109 17.22 1.16 -7.75
C ALA A 109 16.94 2.43 -8.56
N VAL A 110 16.34 3.44 -7.94
CA VAL A 110 16.03 4.72 -8.57
C VAL A 110 17.33 5.50 -8.83
N GLY A 111 18.31 5.45 -7.93
CA GLY A 111 19.62 6.06 -8.14
C GLY A 111 20.36 5.44 -9.31
N VAL A 112 20.32 4.11 -9.44
CA VAL A 112 20.89 3.42 -10.60
C VAL A 112 20.20 3.82 -11.91
N ILE A 113 18.88 3.93 -11.92
CA ILE A 113 18.15 4.33 -13.14
C ILE A 113 18.39 5.82 -13.43
N VAL A 114 18.09 6.69 -12.49
CA VAL A 114 18.02 8.14 -12.70
C VAL A 114 19.40 8.78 -12.72
N ASN A 115 20.32 8.39 -11.82
CA ASN A 115 21.63 9.01 -11.72
C ASN A 115 22.70 8.28 -12.55
N LEU A 116 22.72 6.94 -12.54
CA LEU A 116 23.74 6.19 -13.29
C LEU A 116 23.37 5.99 -14.77
N LEU A 117 22.10 5.69 -15.10
CA LEU A 117 21.70 5.46 -16.50
C LEU A 117 21.32 6.76 -17.22
N PHE A 118 20.54 7.63 -16.59
CA PHE A 118 20.10 8.89 -17.19
C PHE A 118 20.99 10.10 -16.88
N HIS A 119 21.98 9.95 -16.00
CA HIS A 119 22.92 11.03 -15.61
C HIS A 119 22.23 12.31 -15.12
N PHE A 120 21.02 12.20 -14.57
CA PHE A 120 20.29 13.38 -14.07
C PHE A 120 20.87 13.93 -12.76
N ASN A 121 21.73 13.16 -12.07
CA ASN A 121 22.38 13.54 -10.80
C ASN A 121 21.39 14.21 -9.84
N VAL A 122 20.22 13.59 -9.69
CA VAL A 122 19.12 14.10 -8.87
C VAL A 122 19.53 14.09 -7.40
N TRP A 123 20.48 13.26 -6.97
CA TRP A 123 21.16 13.41 -5.68
C TRP A 123 22.57 12.84 -5.76
N ASP A 124 23.41 13.25 -4.82
CA ASP A 124 24.77 12.78 -4.69
C ASP A 124 25.11 12.61 -3.20
N TYR A 125 25.37 11.38 -2.78
CA TYR A 125 25.82 11.02 -1.43
C TYR A 125 27.30 10.66 -1.38
N SER A 126 28.08 10.91 -2.43
CA SER A 126 29.50 10.54 -2.51
C SER A 126 30.38 11.22 -1.45
N GLU A 127 29.90 12.32 -0.86
CA GLU A 127 30.60 13.01 0.24
C GLU A 127 30.26 12.44 1.63
N GLN A 128 29.35 11.46 1.72
CA GLN A 128 28.91 10.88 2.99
C GLN A 128 29.73 9.64 3.34
N PRO A 129 30.05 9.43 4.63
CA PRO A 129 30.82 8.26 5.04
C PRO A 129 30.03 6.96 4.80
N PHE A 130 30.71 5.95 4.27
CA PHE A 130 30.15 4.64 3.90
C PHE A 130 29.05 4.70 2.84
N ASP A 131 29.13 5.68 1.93
CA ASP A 131 28.25 5.69 0.77
C ASP A 131 28.48 4.45 -0.12
N PHE A 132 27.45 4.07 -0.86
CA PHE A 132 27.53 3.07 -1.90
C PHE A 132 27.13 3.70 -3.23
N LEU A 133 28.12 3.83 -4.13
CA LEU A 133 28.00 4.44 -5.45
C LEU A 133 27.48 5.89 -5.44
N GLY A 134 27.63 6.61 -4.32
CA GLY A 134 27.00 7.92 -4.12
C GLY A 134 25.46 7.89 -4.14
N GLN A 135 24.83 6.70 -4.12
CA GLN A 135 23.37 6.55 -4.28
C GLN A 135 22.66 6.27 -2.97
N ILE A 136 23.28 5.53 -2.04
CA ILE A 136 22.75 5.26 -0.71
C ILE A 136 23.85 5.50 0.33
N CYS A 137 23.47 5.84 1.56
CA CYS A 137 24.39 5.80 2.69
C CYS A 137 23.67 5.34 3.97
N PRO A 138 24.40 4.72 4.93
CA PRO A 138 23.81 4.23 6.18
C PRO A 138 23.14 5.33 7.01
N LEU A 139 23.62 6.58 6.90
CA LEU A 139 23.02 7.72 7.59
C LEU A 139 21.59 7.95 7.09
N PHE A 140 21.36 7.94 5.77
CA PHE A 140 20.01 8.07 5.22
C PHE A 140 19.15 6.84 5.55
N THR A 141 19.69 5.62 5.48
CA THR A 141 18.97 4.41 5.96
C THR A 141 18.50 4.56 7.41
N PHE A 142 19.32 5.16 8.28
CA PHE A 142 18.92 5.44 9.66
C PHE A 142 17.84 6.52 9.76
N LEU A 143 17.91 7.58 8.95
CA LEU A 143 16.83 8.57 8.87
C LEU A 143 15.52 7.96 8.38
N TRP A 144 15.57 7.06 7.40
CA TRP A 144 14.40 6.31 6.91
C TRP A 144 13.81 5.40 7.98
N PHE A 145 14.66 4.79 8.80
CA PHE A 145 14.21 4.04 9.96
C PHE A 145 13.44 4.90 10.97
N LEU A 146 13.95 6.10 11.29
CA LEU A 146 13.25 7.05 12.16
C LEU A 146 11.93 7.52 11.54
N LEU A 147 11.91 7.79 10.23
CA LEU A 147 10.69 8.16 9.52
C LEU A 147 9.65 7.04 9.56
N CYS A 148 10.06 5.79 9.32
CA CYS A 148 9.17 4.63 9.42
C CYS A 148 8.62 4.45 10.85
N LEU A 149 9.45 4.66 11.88
CA LEU A 149 8.99 4.66 13.27
C LEU A 149 7.95 5.75 13.52
N LEU A 150 8.17 6.96 13.03
CA LEU A 150 7.22 8.07 13.17
C LEU A 150 5.89 7.76 12.47
N LEU A 151 5.94 7.26 11.23
CA LEU A 151 4.75 6.88 10.46
C LEU A 151 3.95 5.80 11.18
N LEU A 152 4.62 4.76 11.68
CA LEU A 152 3.97 3.69 12.46
C LEU A 152 3.41 4.21 13.80
N ALA A 153 4.08 5.18 14.44
CA ALA A 153 3.61 5.80 15.68
C ALA A 153 2.32 6.57 15.45
N VAL A 154 2.31 7.43 14.43
CA VAL A 154 1.14 8.22 14.01
C VAL A 154 -0.01 7.28 13.63
N SER A 155 0.28 6.25 12.85
CA SER A 155 -0.69 5.22 12.47
C SER A 155 -1.30 4.55 13.71
N LYS A 156 -0.47 4.13 14.67
CA LYS A 156 -0.92 3.53 15.93
C LYS A 156 -1.76 4.49 16.78
N ILE A 157 -1.39 5.77 16.86
CA ILE A 157 -2.15 6.80 17.58
C ILE A 157 -3.53 6.98 16.92
N PHE A 158 -3.57 7.06 15.59
CA PHE A 158 -4.80 7.20 14.82
C PHE A 158 -5.73 5.99 15.01
N TYR A 159 -5.19 4.77 14.92
CA TYR A 159 -5.97 3.53 15.16
C TYR A 159 -6.43 3.37 16.61
N ARG A 160 -5.61 3.78 17.59
CA ARG A 160 -6.03 3.77 19.00
C ARG A 160 -7.22 4.70 19.24
N ARG A 161 -7.28 5.82 18.51
CA ARG A 161 -8.40 6.78 18.55
C ARG A 161 -9.64 6.23 17.82
N ASN A 162 -9.45 5.51 16.71
CA ASN A 162 -10.53 5.02 15.85
C ASN A 162 -10.53 3.47 15.76
N ARG A 163 -11.15 2.80 16.73
CA ARG A 163 -11.14 1.32 16.87
C ARG A 163 -11.75 0.53 15.71
N TYR A 164 -12.47 1.18 14.80
CA TYR A 164 -13.13 0.55 13.65
C TYR A 164 -12.21 0.31 12.44
N LEU A 165 -10.97 0.81 12.48
CA LEU A 165 -10.01 0.72 11.39
C LEU A 165 -8.84 -0.22 11.71
N THR A 166 -9.05 -1.23 12.56
CA THR A 166 -8.00 -2.23 12.78
C THR A 166 -7.80 -3.06 11.51
N PRO A 167 -6.55 -3.24 11.02
CA PRO A 167 -6.26 -4.18 9.93
C PRO A 167 -6.44 -5.63 10.38
#